data_AF-M5S2K4-F1
#
_entry.id   AF-M5S2K4-F1
#
_cell.length_a   1.000
_cell.length_b   1.000
_cell.length_c   1.000
_cell.angle_alpha   90.00
_cell.angle_beta   90.00
_cell.angle_gamma   90.00
#
_symmetry.space_group_name_H-M   'P 1'
#
loop_
_entity.id
_entity.type
_entity.pdbx_description
1 polymer ?
#
loop_
_entity_poly.entity_id
_entity_poly.type
_entity_poly.pdbx_seq_one_letter_code
_entity_poly.pdbx_strand_id
1 'polypeptide(L)'
;MICLMTLASVYQSTDCAISFELFPPKTSEGVDLLCKNVERLMQFGPKYFTCTYGAGGSSQGTTLEVLQKVKEITSLPVASHLTCVGSTVKELETYLTEARRIGVDYIVALRGDPPKGTTQFEVTEGGLKYANELVELIRGQFSDLGIAVAGYPETHQEAVDFQTDLTNLKRKVDAGADIVITQLFYDNDDFYRFRDACQKIGIEVPIVPGILPVTNFKQAKRIASMCKAAIPQSLESAMTEAGDDQDQFRVGVEHARQQTIDLVNNGVPGIHYYVLNKSEAAADLLDGLSLTSC
;
A
#
# COMPACT_ATOMS: atom_id res chain seq x y z
N MET A 1 -20.85 6.80 -22.87
CA MET A 1 -20.43 5.60 -22.12
C MET A 1 -19.16 5.96 -21.37
N ILE A 2 -19.26 6.28 -20.08
CA ILE A 2 -18.07 6.45 -19.24
C ILE A 2 -17.56 5.03 -19.03
N CYS A 3 -16.43 4.68 -19.65
CA CYS A 3 -15.75 3.44 -19.34
C CYS A 3 -15.35 3.55 -17.86
N LEU A 4 -15.98 2.77 -16.97
CA LEU A 4 -15.52 2.65 -15.59
C LEU A 4 -14.10 2.12 -15.65
N MET A 5 -13.12 2.99 -15.38
CA MET A 5 -11.73 2.58 -15.26
C MET A 5 -11.64 1.59 -14.09
N THR A 6 -11.30 0.34 -14.39
CA THR A 6 -11.00 -0.66 -13.37
C THR A 6 -9.67 -0.30 -12.71
N LEU A 7 -9.43 -0.76 -11.47
CA LEU A 7 -8.15 -0.51 -10.80
C LEU A 7 -6.95 -1.03 -11.62
N ALA A 8 -7.09 -2.18 -12.28
CA ALA A 8 -6.05 -2.69 -13.18
C ALA A 8 -5.79 -1.77 -14.38
N SER A 9 -6.78 -1.06 -14.89
CA SER A 9 -6.63 -0.16 -16.06
C SER A 9 -5.75 1.06 -15.78
N VAL A 10 -5.57 1.42 -14.50
CA VAL A 10 -4.61 2.46 -14.07
C VAL A 10 -3.19 2.15 -14.54
N TYR A 11 -2.89 0.87 -14.73
CA TYR A 11 -1.55 0.34 -14.99
C TYR A 11 -1.37 -0.17 -16.44
N GLN A 12 -2.27 0.18 -17.35
CA GLN A 12 -2.22 -0.24 -18.76
C GLN A 12 -1.55 0.80 -19.68
N SER A 13 -1.20 1.98 -19.17
CA SER A 13 -0.49 3.01 -19.93
C SER A 13 1.02 2.72 -20.04
N THR A 14 1.68 3.38 -21.00
CA THR A 14 3.14 3.38 -21.13
C THR A 14 3.85 4.15 -20.01
N ASP A 15 3.15 5.08 -19.36
CA ASP A 15 3.69 5.81 -18.21
C ASP A 15 3.52 5.02 -16.91
N CYS A 16 4.54 5.06 -16.05
CA CYS A 16 4.53 4.48 -14.71
C CYS A 16 3.56 5.26 -13.82
N ALA A 17 2.46 4.62 -13.43
CA ALA A 17 1.46 5.23 -12.55
C ALA A 17 1.97 5.34 -11.10
N ILE A 18 1.68 6.45 -10.42
CA ILE A 18 2.00 6.59 -8.99
C ILE A 18 0.75 6.71 -8.12
N SER A 19 0.87 6.27 -6.88
CA SER A 19 -0.15 6.43 -5.83
C SER A 19 0.51 6.63 -4.47
N PHE A 20 -0.24 7.18 -3.51
CA PHE A 20 0.28 7.51 -2.18
C PHE A 20 -0.60 6.92 -1.07
N GLU A 21 0.03 6.42 0.00
CA GLU A 21 -0.65 5.90 1.19
C GLU A 21 -0.67 6.90 2.35
N LEU A 22 -1.88 7.12 2.86
CA LEU A 22 -2.19 8.01 3.97
C LEU A 22 -2.58 7.22 5.23
N PHE A 23 -2.39 7.82 6.39
CA PHE A 23 -2.76 7.28 7.69
C PHE A 23 -3.81 8.18 8.34
N PRO A 24 -4.89 7.63 8.94
CA PRO A 24 -5.90 8.45 9.58
C PRO A 24 -5.29 9.22 10.77
N PRO A 25 -5.27 10.57 10.73
CA PRO A 25 -4.73 11.36 11.83
C PRO A 25 -5.62 11.23 13.07
N LYS A 26 -5.03 11.40 14.26
CA LYS A 26 -5.75 11.29 15.53
C LYS A 26 -6.38 12.59 16.02
N THR A 27 -6.05 13.71 15.38
CA THR A 27 -6.50 15.05 15.79
C THR A 27 -6.97 15.85 14.57
N SER A 28 -7.82 16.84 14.80
CA SER A 28 -8.29 17.80 13.79
C SER A 28 -7.14 18.49 13.08
N GLU A 29 -6.14 18.95 13.82
CA GLU A 29 -4.97 19.66 13.27
C GLU A 29 -4.16 18.70 12.37
N GLY A 30 -4.10 17.43 12.72
CA GLY A 30 -3.48 16.39 11.90
C GLY A 30 -4.24 16.15 10.59
N VAL A 31 -5.56 16.25 10.60
CA VAL A 31 -6.39 16.18 9.37
C VAL A 31 -6.14 17.39 8.47
N ASP A 32 -6.08 18.59 9.03
CA ASP A 32 -5.78 19.80 8.25
C ASP A 32 -4.38 19.74 7.62
N LEU A 33 -3.39 19.25 8.37
CA LEU A 33 -2.04 19.05 7.85
C LEU A 33 -1.99 17.97 6.76
N LEU A 34 -2.73 16.86 6.94
CA LEU A 34 -2.86 15.83 5.91
C LEU A 34 -3.44 16.41 4.62
N CYS A 35 -4.50 17.22 4.69
CA CYS A 35 -5.11 17.85 3.52
C CYS A 35 -4.10 18.72 2.76
N LYS A 36 -3.31 19.54 3.46
CA LYS A 36 -2.23 20.34 2.83
C LYS A 36 -1.16 19.48 2.16
N ASN A 37 -0.80 18.35 2.78
CA ASN A 37 0.16 17.42 2.19
C ASN A 37 -0.40 16.74 0.94
N VAL A 38 -1.69 16.39 0.93
CA VAL A 38 -2.38 15.85 -0.25
C VAL A 38 -2.35 16.85 -1.41
N GLU A 39 -2.66 18.12 -1.16
CA GLU A 39 -2.57 19.17 -2.18
C GLU A 39 -1.16 19.27 -2.78
N ARG A 40 -0.11 19.19 -1.94
CA ARG A 40 1.28 19.18 -2.42
C ARG A 40 1.61 17.93 -3.24
N LEU A 41 1.09 16.76 -2.85
CA LEU A 41 1.34 15.50 -3.59
C LEU A 41 0.65 15.48 -4.96
N MET A 42 -0.43 16.23 -5.15
CA MET A 42 -1.14 16.33 -6.43
C MET A 42 -0.27 16.88 -7.58
N GLN A 43 0.79 17.65 -7.28
CA GLN A 43 1.69 18.18 -8.32
C GLN A 43 2.43 17.08 -9.10
N PHE A 44 2.50 15.86 -8.55
CA PHE A 44 3.17 14.72 -9.17
C PHE A 44 2.21 13.83 -9.98
N GLY A 45 0.94 14.23 -10.12
CA GLY A 45 -0.05 13.52 -10.93
C GLY A 45 -0.37 12.09 -10.45
N PRO A 46 -0.60 11.83 -9.14
CA PRO A 46 -1.00 10.51 -8.69
C PRO A 46 -2.31 10.07 -9.34
N LYS A 47 -2.49 8.76 -9.45
CA LYS A 47 -3.71 8.16 -10.02
C LYS A 47 -4.78 7.91 -8.96
N TYR A 48 -4.36 7.67 -7.71
CA TYR A 48 -5.25 7.50 -6.57
C TYR A 48 -4.48 7.63 -5.24
N PHE A 49 -5.22 7.72 -4.14
CA PHE A 49 -4.69 7.65 -2.78
C PHE A 49 -5.26 6.43 -2.04
N THR A 50 -4.46 5.79 -1.19
CA THR A 50 -4.95 4.80 -0.21
C THR A 50 -5.01 5.44 1.18
N CYS A 51 -5.91 4.95 2.04
CA CYS A 51 -5.88 5.26 3.46
C CYS A 51 -5.87 3.98 4.29
N THR A 52 -4.91 3.88 5.20
CA THR A 52 -4.76 2.73 6.08
C THR A 52 -5.92 2.56 7.05
N TYR A 53 -6.11 1.30 7.48
CA TYR A 53 -7.15 0.89 8.39
C TYR A 53 -6.51 0.34 9.67
N GLY A 54 -6.91 0.89 10.80
CA GLY A 54 -6.36 0.52 12.11
C GLY A 54 -6.69 -0.93 12.44
N ALA A 55 -5.70 -1.67 12.94
CA ALA A 55 -5.86 -3.06 13.37
C ALA A 55 -7.10 -3.22 14.29
N GLY A 56 -7.90 -4.25 14.01
CA GLY A 56 -9.13 -4.55 14.75
C GLY A 56 -10.24 -3.49 14.64
N GLY A 57 -10.22 -2.64 13.60
CA GLY A 57 -11.27 -1.65 13.36
C GLY A 57 -11.17 -0.36 14.17
N SER A 58 -10.08 -0.16 14.91
CA SER A 58 -9.90 0.97 15.83
C SER A 58 -9.93 2.37 15.18
N SER A 59 -9.80 2.46 13.86
CA SER A 59 -9.88 3.73 13.11
C SER A 59 -10.90 3.71 11.95
N GLN A 60 -11.90 2.82 11.99
CA GLN A 60 -12.90 2.67 10.91
C GLN A 60 -13.50 4.01 10.46
N GLY A 61 -14.10 4.76 11.40
CA GLY A 61 -14.77 6.03 11.09
C GLY A 61 -13.81 7.08 10.54
N THR A 62 -12.65 7.24 11.17
CA THR A 62 -11.64 8.22 10.74
C THR A 62 -11.06 7.91 9.35
N THR A 63 -10.97 6.64 8.97
CA THR A 63 -10.48 6.23 7.64
C THR A 63 -11.41 6.73 6.53
N LEU A 64 -12.72 6.49 6.68
CA LEU A 64 -13.72 6.92 5.69
C LEU A 64 -13.84 8.45 5.63
N GLU A 65 -13.76 9.15 6.76
CA GLU A 65 -13.74 10.62 6.82
C GLU A 65 -12.54 11.22 6.07
N VAL A 66 -11.35 10.63 6.24
CA VAL A 66 -10.14 11.07 5.53
C VAL A 66 -10.28 10.84 4.03
N LEU A 67 -10.76 9.66 3.61
CA LEU A 67 -10.97 9.34 2.20
C LEU A 67 -11.98 10.29 1.54
N GLN A 68 -13.07 10.61 2.24
CA GLN A 68 -14.06 11.58 1.76
C GLN A 68 -13.40 12.95 1.51
N LYS A 69 -12.65 13.48 2.48
CA LYS A 69 -11.93 14.76 2.34
C LYS A 69 -10.92 14.74 1.19
N VAL A 70 -10.13 13.66 1.08
CA VAL A 70 -9.15 13.51 0.00
C VAL A 70 -9.84 13.51 -1.36
N LYS A 71 -10.98 12.82 -1.48
CA LYS A 71 -11.76 12.81 -2.72
C LYS A 71 -12.34 14.18 -3.05
N GLU A 72 -12.83 14.92 -2.06
CA GLU A 72 -13.32 16.30 -2.23
C GLU A 72 -12.22 17.26 -2.71
N ILE A 73 -10.99 17.13 -2.18
CA ILE A 73 -9.84 17.97 -2.55
C ILE A 73 -9.31 17.63 -3.94
N THR A 74 -9.21 16.35 -4.27
CA THR A 74 -8.44 15.88 -5.44
C THR A 74 -9.30 15.52 -6.64
N SER A 75 -10.57 15.18 -6.42
CA SER A 75 -11.45 14.52 -7.40
C SER A 75 -10.88 13.21 -7.98
N LEU A 76 -9.84 12.64 -7.38
CA LEU A 76 -9.25 11.37 -7.79
C LEU A 76 -9.94 10.18 -7.12
N PRO A 77 -9.79 8.98 -7.70
CA PRO A 77 -10.15 7.76 -7.03
C PRO A 77 -9.44 7.60 -5.67
N VAL A 78 -10.13 6.99 -4.71
CA VAL A 78 -9.58 6.71 -3.38
C VAL A 78 -9.82 5.25 -2.98
N ALA A 79 -8.88 4.72 -2.22
CA ALA A 79 -8.87 3.32 -1.81
C ALA A 79 -8.86 3.19 -0.29
N SER A 80 -9.79 2.43 0.27
CA SER A 80 -9.77 2.12 1.70
C SER A 80 -9.03 0.81 1.95
N HIS A 81 -8.13 0.80 2.92
CA HIS A 81 -7.72 -0.47 3.51
C HIS A 81 -8.90 -1.06 4.28
N LEU A 82 -8.99 -2.39 4.29
CA LEU A 82 -9.97 -3.11 5.10
C LEU A 82 -9.36 -4.43 5.56
N THR A 83 -9.33 -4.65 6.88
CA THR A 83 -8.89 -5.92 7.48
C THR A 83 -10.09 -6.76 7.87
N CYS A 84 -10.04 -8.06 7.63
CA CYS A 84 -11.11 -8.98 8.05
C CYS A 84 -10.98 -9.50 9.49
N VAL A 85 -9.80 -9.42 10.11
CA VAL A 85 -9.59 -9.82 11.52
C VAL A 85 -10.43 -8.94 12.44
N GLY A 86 -11.09 -9.56 13.42
CA GLY A 86 -11.85 -8.85 14.46
C GLY A 86 -13.20 -8.34 13.97
N SER A 87 -13.71 -8.83 12.85
CA SER A 87 -15.02 -8.44 12.31
C SER A 87 -15.78 -9.64 11.78
N THR A 88 -17.09 -9.62 11.99
CA THR A 88 -18.04 -10.53 11.36
C THR A 88 -18.27 -10.15 9.90
N VAL A 89 -18.77 -11.07 9.08
CA VAL A 89 -19.17 -10.79 7.69
C VAL A 89 -20.16 -9.62 7.61
N LYS A 90 -21.12 -9.56 8.53
CA LYS A 90 -22.13 -8.49 8.58
C LYS A 90 -21.51 -7.11 8.84
N GLU A 91 -20.50 -7.03 9.70
CA GLU A 91 -19.79 -5.77 9.97
C GLU A 91 -18.96 -5.35 8.75
N LEU A 92 -18.33 -6.29 8.05
CA LEU A 92 -17.62 -6.04 6.81
C LEU A 92 -18.55 -5.52 5.71
N GLU A 93 -19.72 -6.14 5.52
CA GLU A 93 -20.75 -5.68 4.58
C GLU A 93 -21.28 -4.28 4.92
N THR A 94 -21.46 -4.00 6.21
CA THR A 94 -21.88 -2.66 6.68
C THR A 94 -20.83 -1.61 6.34
N TYR A 95 -19.55 -1.92 6.59
CA TYR A 95 -18.45 -1.04 6.24
C TYR A 95 -18.34 -0.80 4.73
N LEU A 96 -18.40 -1.87 3.92
CA LEU A 96 -18.32 -1.79 2.46
C LEU A 96 -19.49 -0.97 1.87
N THR A 97 -20.68 -1.11 2.43
CA THR A 97 -21.85 -0.31 2.06
C THR A 97 -21.61 1.18 2.31
N GLU A 98 -21.05 1.52 3.47
CA GLU A 98 -20.75 2.90 3.83
C GLU A 98 -19.59 3.48 3.00
N ALA A 99 -18.53 2.70 2.80
CA ALA A 99 -17.42 3.06 1.93
C ALA A 99 -17.92 3.39 0.51
N ARG A 100 -18.79 2.55 -0.06
CA ARG A 100 -19.42 2.84 -1.36
C ARG A 100 -20.29 4.09 -1.32
N ARG A 101 -21.06 4.31 -0.25
CA ARG A 101 -21.94 5.47 -0.08
C ARG A 101 -21.17 6.79 -0.12
N ILE A 102 -19.98 6.85 0.49
CA ILE A 102 -19.12 8.04 0.47
C ILE A 102 -18.24 8.14 -0.78
N GLY A 103 -18.35 7.18 -1.70
CA GLY A 103 -17.65 7.16 -2.97
C GLY A 103 -16.22 6.62 -2.89
N VAL A 104 -15.91 5.66 -2.01
CA VAL A 104 -14.67 4.87 -2.13
C VAL A 104 -14.73 4.06 -3.42
N ASP A 105 -13.65 4.09 -4.21
CA ASP A 105 -13.58 3.41 -5.50
C ASP A 105 -12.95 2.02 -5.36
N TYR A 106 -11.96 1.88 -4.47
CA TYR A 106 -11.17 0.66 -4.33
C TYR A 106 -11.04 0.20 -2.87
N ILE A 107 -10.81 -1.10 -2.67
CA ILE A 107 -10.49 -1.70 -1.38
C ILE A 107 -9.13 -2.37 -1.44
N VAL A 108 -8.25 -2.05 -0.49
CA VAL A 108 -7.06 -2.85 -0.22
C VAL A 108 -7.46 -3.92 0.79
N ALA A 109 -7.75 -5.12 0.29
CA ALA A 109 -8.26 -6.25 1.06
C ALA A 109 -7.12 -6.96 1.81
N LEU A 110 -7.19 -6.92 3.14
CA LEU A 110 -6.16 -7.41 4.04
C LEU A 110 -6.75 -8.40 5.04
N ARG A 111 -5.90 -9.31 5.54
CA ARG A 111 -6.27 -10.12 6.71
C ARG A 111 -6.31 -9.20 7.93
N GLY A 112 -5.19 -8.52 8.19
CA GLY A 112 -4.92 -7.75 9.40
C GLY A 112 -4.00 -8.50 10.36
N ASP A 113 -3.45 -7.75 11.30
CA ASP A 113 -2.63 -8.27 12.39
C ASP A 113 -3.51 -8.78 13.55
N PRO A 114 -3.02 -9.74 14.34
CA PRO A 114 -3.66 -10.12 15.59
C PRO A 114 -3.92 -8.91 16.52
N PRO A 115 -4.96 -8.94 17.36
CA PRO A 115 -5.19 -7.91 18.38
C PRO A 115 -3.96 -7.66 19.25
N LYS A 116 -3.79 -6.42 19.72
CA LYS A 116 -2.67 -6.07 20.59
C LYS A 116 -2.62 -6.98 21.83
N GLY A 117 -1.48 -7.62 22.04
CA GLY A 117 -1.24 -8.50 23.18
C GLY A 117 -1.42 -9.99 22.89
N THR A 118 -1.89 -10.35 21.69
CA THR A 118 -1.87 -11.74 21.22
C THR A 118 -0.88 -11.90 20.06
N THR A 119 -0.21 -13.05 20.02
CA THR A 119 0.67 -13.42 18.89
C THR A 119 -0.01 -14.38 17.92
N GLN A 120 -1.16 -14.93 18.32
CA GLN A 120 -1.92 -15.86 17.51
C GLN A 120 -3.15 -15.18 16.94
N PHE A 121 -3.36 -15.43 15.66
CA PHE A 121 -4.57 -15.07 14.96
C PHE A 121 -5.71 -16.03 15.36
N GLU A 122 -6.83 -15.47 15.78
CA GLU A 122 -8.07 -16.20 16.04
C GLU A 122 -9.18 -15.65 15.14
N VAL A 123 -9.93 -16.57 14.52
CA VAL A 123 -11.06 -16.20 13.66
C VAL A 123 -12.21 -15.74 14.54
N THR A 124 -12.71 -14.54 14.31
CA THR A 124 -13.95 -14.05 14.93
C THR A 124 -15.11 -14.95 14.53
N GLU A 125 -15.96 -15.34 15.47
CA GLU A 125 -17.15 -16.13 15.17
C GLU A 125 -18.02 -15.41 14.12
N GLY A 126 -18.33 -16.09 13.00
CA GLY A 126 -19.02 -15.47 11.87
C GLY A 126 -18.19 -14.47 11.05
N GLY A 127 -16.86 -14.41 11.27
CA GLY A 127 -15.90 -13.62 10.52
C GLY A 127 -15.14 -14.43 9.46
N LEU A 128 -14.15 -13.79 8.85
CA LEU A 128 -13.30 -14.38 7.82
C LEU A 128 -11.91 -14.72 8.38
N LYS A 129 -11.31 -15.78 7.83
CA LYS A 129 -10.00 -16.29 8.24
C LYS A 129 -8.86 -15.67 7.43
N TYR A 130 -9.07 -15.45 6.14
CA TYR A 130 -8.02 -15.04 5.21
C TYR A 130 -8.48 -13.90 4.30
N ALA A 131 -7.50 -13.14 3.81
CA ALA A 131 -7.77 -12.03 2.90
C ALA A 131 -8.45 -12.46 1.59
N ASN A 132 -8.24 -13.69 1.08
CA ASN A 132 -8.92 -14.16 -0.13
C ASN A 132 -10.44 -14.27 0.07
N GLU A 133 -10.90 -14.64 1.28
CA GLU A 133 -12.33 -14.71 1.58
C GLU A 133 -12.96 -13.30 1.59
N LEU A 134 -12.19 -12.28 1.98
CA LEU A 134 -12.63 -10.88 1.87
C LEU A 134 -12.71 -10.43 0.40
N VAL A 135 -11.75 -10.86 -0.44
CA VAL A 135 -11.83 -10.63 -1.89
C VAL A 135 -13.09 -11.29 -2.47
N GLU A 136 -13.36 -12.54 -2.12
CA GLU A 136 -14.56 -13.28 -2.56
C GLU A 136 -15.85 -12.58 -2.12
N LEU A 137 -15.91 -12.10 -0.86
CA LEU A 137 -17.04 -11.33 -0.34
C LEU A 137 -17.29 -10.06 -1.17
N ILE A 138 -16.24 -9.27 -1.41
CA ILE A 138 -16.33 -8.03 -2.19
C ILE A 138 -16.75 -8.34 -3.63
N ARG A 139 -16.16 -9.34 -4.28
CA ARG A 139 -16.54 -9.73 -5.65
C ARG A 139 -17.97 -10.24 -5.76
N GLY A 140 -18.48 -10.90 -4.73
CA GLY A 140 -19.85 -11.42 -4.70
C GLY A 140 -20.93 -10.35 -4.52
N GLN A 141 -20.65 -9.27 -3.78
CA GLN A 141 -21.69 -8.31 -3.35
C GLN A 141 -21.41 -6.84 -3.70
N PHE A 142 -20.15 -6.49 -3.97
CA PHE A 142 -19.66 -5.13 -4.20
C PHE A 142 -18.73 -5.10 -5.42
N SER A 143 -19.13 -5.77 -6.50
CA SER A 143 -18.31 -6.03 -7.69
C SER A 143 -17.88 -4.76 -8.45
N ASP A 144 -18.50 -3.62 -8.15
CA ASP A 144 -18.13 -2.30 -8.66
C ASP A 144 -16.86 -1.71 -8.02
N LEU A 145 -16.44 -2.22 -6.86
CA LEU A 145 -15.20 -1.79 -6.19
C LEU A 145 -13.98 -2.46 -6.83
N GLY A 146 -12.93 -1.67 -7.09
CA GLY A 146 -11.62 -2.24 -7.41
C GLY A 146 -10.98 -2.89 -6.19
N ILE A 147 -10.15 -3.91 -6.37
CA ILE A 147 -9.56 -4.68 -5.26
C ILE A 147 -8.04 -4.77 -5.43
N ALA A 148 -7.30 -4.25 -4.46
CA ALA A 148 -5.88 -4.52 -4.30
C ALA A 148 -5.66 -5.54 -3.17
N VAL A 149 -4.60 -6.33 -3.27
CA VAL A 149 -4.14 -7.22 -2.18
C VAL A 149 -2.66 -7.03 -1.90
N ALA A 150 -2.24 -7.31 -0.67
CA ALA A 150 -0.82 -7.21 -0.29
C ALA A 150 0.03 -8.35 -0.88
N GLY A 151 1.24 -8.06 -1.36
CA GLY A 151 2.29 -9.03 -1.69
C GLY A 151 3.52 -8.80 -0.82
N TYR A 152 4.36 -9.82 -0.59
CA TYR A 152 5.52 -9.71 0.30
C TYR A 152 6.79 -10.18 -0.42
N PRO A 153 7.61 -9.24 -0.94
CA PRO A 153 8.83 -9.61 -1.67
C PRO A 153 9.80 -10.48 -0.85
N GLU A 154 9.84 -10.24 0.46
CA GLU A 154 10.73 -10.93 1.40
C GLU A 154 10.01 -12.01 2.24
N THR A 155 8.86 -12.51 1.77
CA THR A 155 7.99 -13.48 2.48
C THR A 155 7.27 -12.87 3.69
N HIS A 156 5.97 -13.11 3.81
CA HIS A 156 5.21 -12.72 4.99
C HIS A 156 5.79 -13.38 6.25
N GLN A 157 5.89 -12.61 7.34
CA GLN A 157 6.56 -13.05 8.56
C GLN A 157 5.97 -14.29 9.27
N GLU A 158 4.70 -14.62 8.99
CA GLU A 158 4.00 -15.81 9.50
C GLU A 158 3.95 -16.95 8.48
N ALA A 159 4.37 -16.73 7.24
CA ALA A 159 4.44 -17.80 6.26
C ALA A 159 5.60 -18.74 6.60
N VAL A 160 5.38 -20.04 6.37
CA VAL A 160 6.39 -21.07 6.66
C VAL A 160 7.59 -20.99 5.71
N ASP A 161 7.35 -20.56 4.47
CA ASP A 161 8.34 -20.34 3.44
C ASP A 161 7.78 -19.44 2.32
N PHE A 162 8.68 -18.97 1.44
CA PHE A 162 8.36 -18.12 0.30
C PHE A 162 7.35 -18.76 -0.66
N GLN A 163 7.46 -20.06 -0.92
CA GLN A 163 6.58 -20.75 -1.86
C GLN A 163 5.13 -20.83 -1.37
N THR A 164 4.95 -21.05 -0.07
CA THR A 164 3.65 -21.06 0.59
C THR A 164 3.02 -19.67 0.58
N ASP A 165 3.80 -18.63 0.87
CA ASP A 165 3.32 -17.25 0.81
C ASP A 165 2.89 -16.86 -0.61
N LEU A 166 3.70 -17.23 -1.61
CA LEU A 166 3.40 -17.01 -3.02
C LEU A 166 2.13 -17.76 -3.47
N THR A 167 1.93 -18.99 -2.99
CA THR A 167 0.70 -19.77 -3.24
C THR A 167 -0.52 -19.09 -2.62
N ASN A 168 -0.40 -18.51 -1.42
CA ASN A 168 -1.46 -17.76 -0.77
C ASN A 168 -1.74 -16.43 -1.48
N LEU A 169 -0.72 -15.76 -2.02
CA LEU A 169 -0.90 -14.61 -2.89
C LEU A 169 -1.70 -15.00 -4.14
N LYS A 170 -1.34 -16.10 -4.80
CA LYS A 170 -2.10 -16.61 -5.95
C LYS A 170 -3.56 -16.87 -5.59
N ARG A 171 -3.86 -17.46 -4.43
CA ARG A 171 -5.26 -17.64 -3.97
C ARG A 171 -6.03 -16.31 -3.87
N LYS A 172 -5.38 -15.24 -3.39
CA LYS A 172 -6.01 -13.90 -3.33
C LYS A 172 -6.25 -13.31 -4.73
N VAL A 173 -5.32 -13.54 -5.65
CA VAL A 173 -5.45 -13.09 -7.05
C VAL A 173 -6.56 -13.89 -7.76
N ASP A 174 -6.56 -15.21 -7.65
CA ASP A 174 -7.55 -16.11 -8.24
C ASP A 174 -8.97 -15.86 -7.67
N ALA A 175 -9.08 -15.37 -6.42
CA ALA A 175 -10.33 -14.90 -5.81
C ALA A 175 -10.89 -13.61 -6.48
N GLY A 176 -10.08 -12.90 -7.27
CA GLY A 176 -10.50 -11.76 -8.07
C GLY A 176 -9.83 -10.43 -7.72
N ALA A 177 -8.65 -10.40 -7.12
CA ALA A 177 -7.91 -9.14 -6.94
C ALA A 177 -7.52 -8.54 -8.32
N ASP A 178 -7.59 -7.21 -8.44
CA ASP A 178 -7.23 -6.49 -9.68
C ASP A 178 -5.73 -6.20 -9.77
N ILE A 179 -5.07 -5.95 -8.62
CA ILE A 179 -3.63 -5.66 -8.52
C ILE A 179 -3.05 -6.24 -7.23
N VAL A 180 -1.72 -6.34 -7.19
CA VAL A 180 -0.95 -6.58 -5.98
C VAL A 180 -0.16 -5.31 -5.63
N ILE A 181 -0.26 -4.84 -4.38
CA ILE A 181 0.64 -3.80 -3.84
C ILE A 181 1.62 -4.51 -2.91
N THR A 182 2.92 -4.35 -3.14
CA THR A 182 3.91 -5.03 -2.30
C THR A 182 4.08 -4.30 -0.96
N GLN A 183 4.38 -5.06 0.10
CA GLN A 183 5.04 -4.52 1.27
C GLN A 183 6.32 -3.78 0.86
N LEU A 184 6.73 -2.81 1.69
CA LEU A 184 8.00 -2.09 1.51
C LEU A 184 9.20 -3.03 1.45
N PHE A 185 10.19 -2.64 0.66
CA PHE A 185 11.49 -3.28 0.52
C PHE A 185 12.54 -2.19 0.24
N TYR A 186 13.80 -2.44 0.59
CA TYR A 186 14.89 -1.48 0.39
C TYR A 186 15.92 -1.91 -0.67
N ASP A 187 15.81 -3.15 -1.17
CA ASP A 187 16.60 -3.69 -2.28
C ASP A 187 15.67 -4.08 -3.44
N ASN A 188 15.88 -3.52 -4.62
CA ASN A 188 15.05 -3.79 -5.79
C ASN A 188 15.15 -5.25 -6.26
N ASP A 189 16.26 -5.94 -5.96
CA ASP A 189 16.41 -7.35 -6.30
C ASP A 189 15.37 -8.23 -5.57
N ASP A 190 14.94 -7.86 -4.37
CA ASP A 190 13.85 -8.56 -3.67
C ASP A 190 12.55 -8.47 -4.45
N PHE A 191 12.23 -7.28 -4.96
CA PHE A 191 11.06 -7.07 -5.79
C PHE A 191 11.15 -7.83 -7.12
N TYR A 192 12.30 -7.80 -7.81
CA TYR A 192 12.45 -8.49 -9.09
C TYR A 192 12.34 -10.01 -8.94
N ARG A 193 12.98 -10.60 -7.93
CA ARG A 193 12.84 -12.03 -7.61
C ARG A 193 11.37 -12.39 -7.34
N PHE A 194 10.68 -11.56 -6.58
CA PHE A 194 9.27 -11.75 -6.25
C PHE A 194 8.35 -11.64 -7.47
N ARG A 195 8.52 -10.60 -8.29
CA ARG A 195 7.76 -10.39 -9.54
C ARG A 195 7.92 -11.60 -10.47
N ASP A 196 9.15 -12.03 -10.70
CA ASP A 196 9.45 -13.14 -11.60
C ASP A 196 8.89 -14.47 -11.05
N ALA A 197 8.88 -14.66 -9.73
CA ALA A 197 8.26 -15.81 -9.09
C ALA A 197 6.72 -15.79 -9.23
N CYS A 198 6.09 -14.62 -9.06
CA CYS A 198 4.66 -14.44 -9.28
C CYS A 198 4.26 -14.83 -10.71
N GLN A 199 4.99 -14.32 -11.71
CA GLN A 199 4.75 -14.63 -13.12
C GLN A 199 4.87 -16.13 -13.41
N LYS A 200 5.88 -16.81 -12.86
CA LYS A 200 6.08 -18.26 -13.03
C LYS A 200 4.91 -19.13 -12.57
N ILE A 201 4.11 -18.65 -11.62
CA ILE A 201 2.94 -19.37 -11.12
C ILE A 201 1.61 -18.84 -11.68
N GLY A 202 1.66 -17.95 -12.68
CA GLY A 202 0.49 -17.42 -13.39
C GLY A 202 -0.24 -16.31 -12.63
N ILE A 203 0.47 -15.49 -11.85
CA ILE A 203 -0.07 -14.20 -11.39
C ILE A 203 0.22 -13.17 -12.48
N GLU A 204 -0.81 -12.73 -13.19
CA GLU A 204 -0.71 -11.82 -14.34
C GLU A 204 -1.25 -10.41 -14.07
N VAL A 205 -1.87 -10.18 -12.91
CA VAL A 205 -2.30 -8.85 -12.50
C VAL A 205 -1.10 -7.93 -12.26
N PRO A 206 -1.23 -6.61 -12.42
CA PRO A 206 -0.16 -5.66 -12.10
C PRO A 206 0.36 -5.84 -10.68
N ILE A 207 1.69 -5.92 -10.54
CA ILE A 207 2.39 -5.97 -9.25
C ILE A 207 3.09 -4.62 -9.06
N VAL A 208 2.63 -3.87 -8.07
CA VAL A 208 3.01 -2.48 -7.82
C VAL A 208 3.97 -2.44 -6.62
N PRO A 209 5.27 -2.10 -6.82
CA PRO A 209 6.22 -1.94 -5.73
C PRO A 209 5.79 -0.85 -4.74
N GLY A 210 5.80 -1.20 -3.45
CA GLY A 210 5.61 -0.29 -2.33
C GLY A 210 6.95 0.28 -1.85
N ILE A 211 7.10 1.62 -1.85
CA ILE A 211 8.35 2.30 -1.47
C ILE A 211 8.12 3.23 -0.29
N LEU A 212 8.93 3.07 0.76
CA LEU A 212 8.95 3.96 1.94
C LEU A 212 10.27 4.74 1.97
N PRO A 213 10.27 6.05 1.63
CA PRO A 213 11.44 6.89 1.81
C PRO A 213 11.85 6.97 3.29
N VAL A 214 13.13 6.72 3.57
CA VAL A 214 13.64 6.77 4.96
C VAL A 214 13.87 8.21 5.38
N THR A 215 12.96 8.78 6.17
CA THR A 215 13.13 10.15 6.70
C THR A 215 13.85 10.19 8.04
N ASN A 216 13.87 9.07 8.77
CA ASN A 216 14.51 8.92 10.07
C ASN A 216 14.90 7.46 10.26
N PHE A 217 16.18 7.19 10.49
CA PHE A 217 16.68 5.81 10.46
C PHE A 217 16.12 4.94 11.60
N LYS A 218 15.91 5.53 12.78
CA LYS A 218 15.31 4.82 13.93
C LYS A 218 13.87 4.39 13.63
N GLN A 219 13.10 5.27 12.98
CA GLN A 219 11.73 4.94 12.57
C GLN A 219 11.73 3.84 11.49
N ALA A 220 12.60 3.95 10.49
CA ALA A 220 12.73 2.95 9.43
C ALA A 220 13.11 1.57 9.98
N LYS A 221 14.11 1.48 10.88
CA LYS A 221 14.48 0.21 11.55
C LYS A 221 13.31 -0.41 12.31
N ARG A 222 12.51 0.42 13.00
CA ARG A 222 11.31 -0.07 13.69
C ARG A 222 10.30 -0.65 12.69
N ILE A 223 9.98 0.09 11.64
CA ILE A 223 9.02 -0.36 10.61
C ILE A 223 9.52 -1.64 9.93
N ALA A 224 10.79 -1.66 9.49
CA ALA A 224 11.43 -2.81 8.86
C ALA A 224 11.35 -4.06 9.76
N SER A 225 11.61 -3.91 11.06
CA SER A 225 11.52 -5.03 12.01
C SER A 225 10.10 -5.60 12.16
N MET A 226 9.06 -4.78 11.97
CA MET A 226 7.66 -5.22 12.04
C MET A 226 7.22 -6.00 10.81
N CYS A 227 7.75 -5.70 9.63
CA CYS A 227 7.46 -6.43 8.39
C CYS A 227 8.54 -7.44 7.99
N LYS A 228 9.63 -7.53 8.76
CA LYS A 228 10.85 -8.29 8.46
C LYS A 228 11.54 -7.93 7.14
N ALA A 229 11.38 -6.68 6.69
CA ALA A 229 12.10 -6.18 5.52
C ALA A 229 13.57 -5.95 5.84
N ALA A 230 14.47 -6.41 4.97
CA ALA A 230 15.89 -6.23 5.10
C ALA A 230 16.29 -4.80 4.69
N ILE A 231 17.15 -4.18 5.51
CA ILE A 231 17.81 -2.92 5.15
C ILE A 231 19.19 -3.29 4.61
N PRO A 232 19.52 -2.95 3.35
CA PRO A 232 20.85 -3.19 2.79
C PRO A 232 21.95 -2.59 3.67
N GLN A 233 23.05 -3.31 3.81
CA GLN A 233 24.18 -2.85 4.63
C GLN A 233 24.71 -1.49 4.16
N SER A 234 24.69 -1.23 2.85
CA SER A 234 25.07 0.07 2.26
C SER A 234 24.20 1.22 2.79
N LEU A 235 22.88 1.02 2.85
CA LEU A 235 21.95 2.02 3.39
C LEU A 235 22.12 2.17 4.90
N GLU A 236 22.29 1.07 5.64
CA GLU A 236 22.52 1.13 7.10
C GLU A 236 23.82 1.87 7.44
N SER A 237 24.91 1.61 6.72
CA SER A 237 26.17 2.33 6.86
C SER A 237 26.00 3.83 6.58
N ALA A 238 25.41 4.19 5.42
CA ALA A 238 25.18 5.59 5.05
C ALA A 238 24.31 6.34 6.07
N MET A 239 23.28 5.68 6.61
CA MET A 239 22.41 6.25 7.64
C MET A 239 23.08 6.42 9.00
N THR A 240 24.03 5.55 9.32
CA THR A 240 24.79 5.61 10.58
C THR A 240 25.91 6.65 10.52
N GLU A 241 26.50 6.85 9.34
CA GLU A 241 27.51 7.87 9.08
C GLU A 241 26.94 9.28 8.89
N ALA A 242 25.64 9.39 8.57
CA ALA A 242 24.93 10.67 8.49
C ALA A 242 25.02 11.44 9.81
N GLY A 243 25.32 12.75 9.74
CA GLY A 243 25.62 13.56 10.92
C GLY A 243 24.39 13.89 11.76
N ASP A 244 23.36 14.46 11.15
CA ASP A 244 22.12 14.86 11.81
C ASP A 244 20.85 14.31 11.11
N ASP A 245 19.68 14.68 11.64
CA ASP A 245 18.38 14.25 11.09
C ASP A 245 18.17 14.75 9.64
N GLN A 246 18.74 15.90 9.26
CA GLN A 246 18.65 16.40 7.88
C GLN A 246 19.53 15.59 6.94
N ASP A 247 20.72 15.19 7.39
CA ASP A 247 21.60 14.31 6.64
C ASP A 247 20.93 12.95 6.40
N GLN A 248 20.33 12.35 7.45
CA GLN A 248 19.59 11.09 7.32
C GLN A 248 18.42 11.21 6.34
N PHE A 249 17.67 12.32 6.40
CA PHE A 249 16.60 12.60 5.45
C PHE A 249 17.12 12.61 4.01
N ARG A 250 18.22 13.33 3.73
CA ARG A 250 18.79 13.39 2.38
C ARG A 250 19.26 12.02 1.88
N VAL A 251 19.97 11.25 2.72
CA VAL A 251 20.44 9.91 2.36
C VAL A 251 19.26 8.98 2.02
N GLY A 252 18.20 9.00 2.83
CA GLY A 252 17.06 8.10 2.63
C GLY A 252 16.16 8.48 1.47
N VAL A 253 15.99 9.78 1.22
CA VAL A 253 15.28 10.27 0.02
C VAL A 253 16.07 9.90 -1.24
N GLU A 254 17.39 10.09 -1.23
CA GLU A 254 18.24 9.72 -2.37
C GLU A 254 18.22 8.21 -2.63
N HIS A 255 18.27 7.38 -1.59
CA HIS A 255 18.13 5.92 -1.73
C HIS A 255 16.80 5.56 -2.41
N ALA A 256 15.68 6.08 -1.92
CA ALA A 256 14.37 5.82 -2.50
C ALA A 256 14.25 6.37 -3.94
N ARG A 257 14.97 7.45 -4.26
CA ARG A 257 15.02 8.05 -5.60
C ARG A 257 15.73 7.10 -6.56
N GLN A 258 16.88 6.57 -6.16
CA GLN A 258 17.60 5.57 -6.95
C GLN A 258 16.80 4.28 -7.12
N GLN A 259 16.10 3.82 -6.06
CA GLN A 259 15.17 2.70 -6.19
C GLN A 259 14.08 2.99 -7.22
N THR A 260 13.45 4.17 -7.16
CA THR A 260 12.39 4.60 -8.09
C THR A 260 12.89 4.62 -9.54
N ILE A 261 14.04 5.24 -9.80
CA ILE A 261 14.63 5.34 -11.15
C ILE A 261 14.89 3.94 -11.70
N ASP A 262 15.52 3.07 -10.91
CA ASP A 262 15.83 1.70 -11.32
C ASP A 262 14.55 0.88 -11.60
N LEU A 263 13.52 0.98 -10.75
CA LEU A 263 12.23 0.30 -10.96
C LEU A 263 11.56 0.76 -12.26
N VAL A 264 11.52 2.06 -12.53
CA VAL A 264 10.94 2.62 -13.76
C VAL A 264 11.72 2.13 -14.99
N ASN A 265 13.06 2.15 -14.94
CA ASN A 265 13.91 1.65 -16.02
C ASN A 265 13.74 0.15 -16.26
N ASN A 266 13.33 -0.61 -15.24
CA ASN A 266 13.01 -2.04 -15.33
C ASN A 266 11.52 -2.31 -15.60
N GLY A 267 10.76 -1.30 -16.02
CA GLY A 267 9.43 -1.43 -16.59
C GLY A 267 8.34 -1.83 -15.60
N VAL A 268 8.45 -1.42 -14.32
CA VAL A 268 7.32 -1.60 -13.39
C VAL A 268 6.09 -0.84 -13.89
N PRO A 269 4.87 -1.37 -13.71
CA PRO A 269 3.66 -0.71 -14.20
C PRO A 269 3.33 0.58 -13.42
N GLY A 270 3.82 0.68 -12.19
CA GLY A 270 3.58 1.81 -11.31
C GLY A 270 4.37 1.69 -10.01
N ILE A 271 4.28 2.71 -9.14
CA ILE A 271 4.90 2.71 -7.81
C ILE A 271 3.89 3.24 -6.78
N HIS A 272 3.82 2.56 -5.63
CA HIS A 272 3.01 2.97 -4.49
C HIS A 272 3.90 3.51 -3.37
N TYR A 273 3.68 4.75 -2.93
CA TYR A 273 4.54 5.40 -1.95
C TYR A 273 3.90 5.46 -0.57
N TYR A 274 4.59 4.92 0.44
CA TYR A 274 4.24 5.06 1.84
C TYR A 274 4.76 6.40 2.36
N VAL A 275 3.89 7.40 2.48
CA VAL A 275 4.32 8.78 2.78
C VAL A 275 4.20 9.18 4.25
N LEU A 276 3.60 8.34 5.09
CA LEU A 276 3.42 8.59 6.53
C LEU A 276 2.82 9.99 6.83
N ASN A 277 1.88 10.44 5.99
CA ASN A 277 1.25 11.76 6.00
C ASN A 277 2.19 12.96 5.78
N LYS A 278 3.38 12.76 5.21
CA LYS A 278 4.34 13.83 4.90
C LYS A 278 4.58 13.91 3.39
N SER A 279 4.50 15.11 2.84
CA SER A 279 4.75 15.31 1.40
C SER A 279 6.22 15.57 1.06
N GLU A 280 7.04 16.01 2.01
CA GLU A 280 8.41 16.50 1.78
C GLU A 280 9.30 15.44 1.12
N ALA A 281 9.37 14.25 1.72
CA ALA A 281 10.22 13.17 1.22
C ALA A 281 9.79 12.69 -0.17
N ALA A 282 8.48 12.55 -0.40
CA ALA A 282 7.94 12.19 -1.71
C ALA A 282 8.17 13.30 -2.74
N ALA A 283 8.11 14.57 -2.32
CA ALA A 283 8.34 15.68 -3.21
C ALA A 283 9.80 15.74 -3.67
N ASP A 284 10.75 15.66 -2.74
CA ASP A 284 12.18 15.69 -3.05
C ASP A 284 12.61 14.45 -3.85
N LEU A 285 12.04 13.30 -3.53
CA LEU A 285 12.18 12.05 -4.28
C LEU A 285 11.77 12.23 -5.76
N LEU A 286 10.58 12.77 -6.01
CA LEU A 286 9.97 12.83 -7.34
C LEU A 286 10.38 14.06 -8.16
N ASP A 287 11.04 15.04 -7.53
CA ASP A 287 11.39 16.28 -8.19
C ASP A 287 12.26 16.04 -9.44
N GLY A 288 11.81 16.59 -10.57
CA GLY A 288 12.45 16.44 -11.87
C GLY A 288 12.53 15.01 -12.43
N LEU A 289 11.87 14.01 -11.84
CA LEU A 289 11.84 12.65 -12.40
C LEU A 289 10.84 12.55 -13.56
N SER A 290 11.29 11.92 -14.66
CA SER A 290 10.38 11.41 -15.69
C SER A 290 9.96 10.00 -15.31
N LEU A 291 8.66 9.77 -15.21
CA LEU A 291 8.07 8.47 -14.88
C LEU A 291 7.57 7.75 -16.15
N THR A 292 8.11 8.12 -17.32
CA THR A 292 7.83 7.38 -18.56
C THR A 292 8.73 6.16 -18.60
N SER A 293 8.14 4.98 -18.68
CA SER A 293 8.90 3.73 -18.85
C SER A 293 9.57 3.75 -20.23
N CYS A 294 10.86 3.42 -20.30
CA CYS A 294 11.64 3.38 -21.55
C CYS A 294 11.20 2.23 -22.48
#